data_AF-A0AA47B393-F1
#
_entry.id   AF-A0AA47B393-F1
#
_cell.length_a   1.000
_cell.length_b   1.000
_cell.length_c   1.000
_cell.angle_alpha   90.00
_cell.angle_beta   90.00
_cell.angle_gamma   90.00
#
_symmetry.space_group_name_H-M   'P 1'
#
loop_
_entity.id
_entity.type
_entity.pdbx_description
1 polymer ?
#
loop_
_entity_poly.entity_id
_entity_poly.type
_entity_poly.pdbx_seq_one_letter_code
_entity_poly.pdbx_strand_id
1 'polypeptide(L)'
;MNSHLSNQALKNYRDAFEILSNSQKNVDKSWYMDVSKKGNTTGLIWHFTDINNMANILSFSKIGSKNYCRTNNLSVNDNASTLVNESLTKKWVHDYARFYLRPKTPTQYRNEGIFGETGEKNKRLLRNGELWVKRPAHLPVPIFITFSLKHFLELGGFVTKRSLAGSSISENFIDEIDKDLSSLKQNITDIYDDYNSKNYIKQTEFIMKDYLKFSPGDIKKIYVRTEIEKLSLLTMLSEHNAKLFSKKEQHEEIDIDKYKDKIVVKPDLFFHDAGMLVTKKNVQPTSHTMYPKCLTKVEKNDKITKLSTYTYTKKWNNGKSKGMFNVTVNNLKRTEVFVNDINNEKKLVGVFHDPDWILDVNKWSKGDNNRYYSRIYHNNKYFTIYRKVGENDWYCKGKDDQPIDFLKPEEKEILKQVEESYSIKDIES
;
A
#
# COMPACT_ATOMS: atom_id res chain seq x y z
N MET A 1 -14.30 -12.82 -22.46
CA MET A 1 -12.93 -12.46 -22.87
C MET A 1 -12.22 -13.74 -23.25
N ASN A 2 -11.73 -13.84 -24.48
CA ASN A 2 -10.86 -14.97 -24.87
C ASN A 2 -9.56 -14.87 -24.06
N SER A 3 -9.14 -15.95 -23.43
CA SER A 3 -7.90 -15.98 -22.65
C SER A 3 -6.72 -15.71 -23.57
N HIS A 4 -5.85 -14.76 -23.21
CA HIS A 4 -4.56 -14.56 -23.90
C HIS A 4 -3.56 -15.72 -23.66
N LEU A 5 -3.90 -16.67 -22.78
CA LEU A 5 -3.06 -17.82 -22.49
C LEU A 5 -3.37 -18.99 -23.43
N SER A 6 -2.33 -19.63 -23.95
CA SER A 6 -2.47 -20.89 -24.68
C SER A 6 -2.94 -22.00 -23.74
N ASN A 7 -3.55 -23.05 -24.31
CA ASN A 7 -3.92 -24.26 -23.54
C ASN A 7 -2.71 -24.87 -22.81
N GLN A 8 -1.54 -24.84 -23.45
CA GLN A 8 -0.28 -25.29 -22.85
C GLN A 8 0.11 -24.44 -21.65
N ALA A 9 0.04 -23.11 -21.75
CA ALA A 9 0.33 -22.20 -20.65
C ALA A 9 -0.64 -22.43 -19.47
N LEU A 10 -1.94 -22.59 -19.74
CA LEU A 10 -2.94 -22.90 -18.71
C LEU A 10 -2.66 -24.24 -18.02
N LYS A 11 -2.23 -25.26 -18.77
CA LYS A 11 -1.83 -26.55 -18.21
C LYS A 11 -0.59 -26.39 -17.32
N ASN A 12 0.47 -25.76 -17.81
CA ASN A 12 1.69 -25.54 -17.05
C ASN A 12 1.46 -24.72 -15.78
N TYR A 13 0.59 -23.70 -15.84
CA TYR A 13 0.16 -22.93 -14.66
C TYR A 13 -0.50 -23.83 -13.60
N ARG A 14 -1.43 -24.70 -14.01
CA ARG A 14 -2.11 -25.62 -13.07
C ARG A 14 -1.12 -26.59 -12.45
N ASP A 15 -0.33 -27.25 -13.29
CA ASP A 15 0.70 -28.20 -12.86
C ASP A 15 1.68 -27.53 -11.87
N ALA A 16 2.10 -26.28 -12.13
CA ALA A 16 3.04 -25.56 -11.26
C ALA A 16 2.50 -25.39 -9.83
N PHE A 17 1.27 -24.89 -9.67
CA PHE A 17 0.71 -24.67 -8.33
C PHE A 17 0.26 -25.96 -7.65
N GLU A 18 -0.06 -27.01 -8.41
CA GLU A 18 -0.25 -28.36 -7.86
C GLU A 18 1.05 -28.95 -7.32
N ILE A 19 2.16 -28.79 -8.05
CA ILE A 19 3.51 -29.17 -7.57
C ILE A 19 3.83 -28.41 -6.27
N LEU A 20 3.58 -27.09 -6.24
CA LEU A 20 3.86 -26.29 -5.04
C LEU A 20 2.99 -26.72 -3.84
N SER A 21 1.69 -26.96 -4.05
CA SER A 21 0.78 -27.35 -2.98
C SER A 21 1.08 -28.74 -2.41
N ASN A 22 1.60 -29.64 -3.24
CA ASN A 22 1.99 -31.00 -2.86
C ASN A 22 3.45 -31.10 -2.41
N SER A 23 4.22 -30.01 -2.50
CA SER A 23 5.61 -30.00 -2.06
C SER A 23 5.70 -30.15 -0.55
N GLN A 24 6.73 -30.85 -0.06
CA GLN A 24 7.04 -30.93 1.37
C GLN A 24 7.65 -29.63 1.92
N LYS A 25 7.80 -28.59 1.10
CA LYS A 25 8.33 -27.29 1.53
C LYS A 25 7.28 -26.57 2.38
N ASN A 26 7.70 -26.03 3.53
CA ASN A 26 6.82 -25.30 4.45
C ASN A 26 6.56 -23.85 3.95
N VAL A 27 5.96 -23.72 2.77
CA VAL A 27 5.63 -22.41 2.17
C VAL A 27 4.32 -21.90 2.77
N ASP A 28 4.32 -20.68 3.32
CA ASP A 28 3.10 -20.01 3.78
C ASP A 28 2.11 -19.90 2.61
N LYS A 29 1.01 -20.64 2.72
CA LYS A 29 -0.06 -20.69 1.71
C LYS A 29 -0.60 -19.30 1.38
N SER A 30 -0.58 -18.35 2.30
CA SER A 30 -1.02 -16.97 2.04
C SER A 30 -0.15 -16.24 1.01
N TRP A 31 0.99 -16.79 0.61
CA TRP A 31 1.87 -16.20 -0.40
C TRP A 31 1.42 -16.47 -1.84
N TYR A 32 0.67 -17.55 -2.05
CA TYR A 32 0.22 -17.95 -3.38
C TYR A 32 -1.29 -18.25 -3.45
N MET A 33 -1.96 -18.46 -2.30
CA MET A 33 -3.38 -18.79 -2.26
C MET A 33 -4.31 -17.58 -2.36
N ASP A 34 -5.15 -17.61 -3.41
CA ASP A 34 -6.26 -16.67 -3.60
C ASP A 34 -7.50 -17.20 -2.86
N VAL A 35 -7.58 -16.92 -1.56
CA VAL A 35 -8.66 -17.37 -0.66
C VAL A 35 -10.07 -16.90 -1.04
N SER A 36 -10.19 -15.97 -1.99
CA SER A 36 -11.49 -15.44 -2.44
C SER A 36 -12.17 -16.28 -3.54
N LYS A 37 -11.46 -17.25 -4.13
CA LYS A 37 -12.01 -18.17 -5.15
C LYS A 37 -12.09 -19.58 -4.58
N LYS A 38 -13.25 -20.23 -4.73
CA LYS A 38 -13.39 -21.68 -4.51
C LYS A 38 -12.56 -22.39 -5.59
N GLY A 39 -11.36 -22.86 -5.26
CA GLY A 39 -10.48 -23.64 -6.14
C GLY A 39 -9.05 -23.78 -5.61
N ASN A 40 -8.37 -24.88 -5.97
CA ASN A 40 -7.06 -25.25 -5.44
C ASN A 40 -5.86 -24.69 -6.23
N THR A 41 -6.07 -24.13 -7.43
CA THR A 41 -4.98 -23.60 -8.27
C THR A 41 -4.92 -22.08 -8.17
N THR A 42 -3.94 -21.57 -7.44
CA THR A 42 -3.86 -20.14 -7.14
C THR A 42 -2.40 -19.69 -7.09
N GLY A 43 -2.13 -18.56 -7.76
CA GLY A 43 -0.87 -17.83 -7.65
C GLY A 43 -1.15 -16.36 -7.42
N LEU A 44 -0.28 -15.69 -6.67
CA LEU A 44 -0.35 -14.26 -6.43
C LEU A 44 0.85 -13.55 -7.05
N ILE A 45 0.65 -12.29 -7.41
CA ILE A 45 1.72 -11.33 -7.72
C ILE A 45 1.77 -10.28 -6.61
N TRP A 46 2.97 -9.88 -6.24
CA TRP A 46 3.29 -9.03 -5.09
C TRP A 46 4.01 -7.77 -5.58
N HIS A 47 3.48 -6.61 -5.22
CA HIS A 47 4.19 -5.35 -5.39
C HIS A 47 4.58 -4.78 -4.04
N PHE A 48 5.81 -4.27 -3.95
CA PHE A 48 6.43 -3.75 -2.74
C PHE A 48 6.87 -2.30 -2.98
N THR A 49 6.44 -1.39 -2.12
CA THR A 49 6.65 0.05 -2.29
C THR A 49 6.47 0.80 -0.98
N ASP A 50 6.78 2.10 -0.92
CA ASP A 50 6.49 2.90 0.28
C ASP A 50 5.02 3.34 0.36
N ILE A 51 4.60 3.75 1.55
CA ILE A 51 3.23 4.21 1.83
C ILE A 51 2.76 5.36 0.94
N ASN A 52 3.62 6.30 0.54
CA ASN A 52 3.23 7.42 -0.30
C ASN A 52 2.97 6.96 -1.74
N ASN A 53 3.86 6.13 -2.29
CA ASN A 53 3.61 5.47 -3.57
C ASN A 53 2.34 4.62 -3.50
N MET A 54 2.11 3.88 -2.41
CA MET A 54 0.90 3.07 -2.25
C MET A 54 -0.37 3.94 -2.27
N ALA A 55 -0.39 5.05 -1.54
CA ALA A 55 -1.54 5.97 -1.56
C ALA A 55 -1.84 6.44 -2.99
N ASN A 56 -0.82 6.80 -3.78
CA ASN A 56 -0.97 7.15 -5.20
C ASN A 56 -1.48 5.98 -6.05
N ILE A 57 -0.88 4.79 -5.88
CA ILE A 57 -1.27 3.56 -6.61
C ILE A 57 -2.76 3.26 -6.42
N LEU A 58 -3.25 3.31 -5.18
CA LEU A 58 -4.64 3.07 -4.86
C LEU A 58 -5.55 4.20 -5.37
N SER A 59 -5.07 5.45 -5.32
CA SER A 59 -5.83 6.61 -5.82
C SER A 59 -6.09 6.53 -7.32
N PHE A 60 -5.09 6.14 -8.09
CA PHE A 60 -5.20 6.06 -9.56
C PHE A 60 -5.51 4.65 -10.07
N SER A 61 -5.66 3.69 -9.16
CA SER A 61 -5.83 2.26 -9.44
C SER A 61 -4.85 1.72 -10.49
N LYS A 62 -3.58 2.11 -10.38
CA LYS A 62 -2.52 1.79 -11.34
C LYS A 62 -1.15 1.61 -10.67
N ILE A 63 -0.39 0.63 -11.14
CA ILE A 63 1.03 0.46 -10.83
C ILE A 63 1.82 0.65 -12.12
N GLY A 64 2.57 1.74 -12.22
CA GLY A 64 3.33 2.11 -13.42
C GLY A 64 4.74 1.54 -13.46
N SER A 65 5.26 1.38 -14.66
CA SER A 65 6.67 1.19 -14.94
C SER A 65 7.45 2.47 -14.65
N LYS A 66 8.78 2.36 -14.54
CA LYS A 66 9.63 3.52 -14.26
C LYS A 66 9.50 4.57 -15.35
N ASN A 67 9.53 4.16 -16.62
CA ASN A 67 9.41 5.08 -17.74
C ASN A 67 8.00 5.68 -17.83
N TYR A 68 6.95 4.87 -17.61
CA TYR A 68 5.58 5.39 -17.58
C TYR A 68 5.40 6.47 -16.51
N CYS A 69 5.86 6.21 -15.27
CA CYS A 69 5.73 7.18 -14.19
C CYS A 69 6.52 8.47 -14.46
N ARG A 70 7.73 8.36 -15.02
CA ARG A 70 8.54 9.52 -15.44
C ARG A 70 7.83 10.35 -16.51
N THR A 71 7.35 9.73 -17.58
CA THR A 71 6.67 10.42 -18.69
C THR A 71 5.37 11.10 -18.24
N ASN A 72 4.67 10.53 -17.25
CA ASN A 72 3.39 11.04 -16.77
C ASN A 72 3.51 11.91 -15.50
N ASN A 73 4.74 12.26 -15.08
CA ASN A 73 5.00 13.01 -13.85
C ASN A 73 4.31 12.43 -12.60
N LEU A 74 4.13 11.11 -12.56
CA LEU A 74 3.65 10.40 -11.38
C LEU A 74 4.84 10.29 -10.43
N SER A 75 4.84 11.04 -9.33
CA SER A 75 5.93 11.02 -8.35
C SER A 75 6.15 9.61 -7.81
N VAL A 76 7.39 9.12 -7.90
CA VAL A 76 7.80 7.78 -7.43
C VAL A 76 8.99 7.96 -6.50
N ASN A 77 8.84 7.54 -5.24
CA ASN A 77 10.01 7.15 -4.46
C ASN A 77 10.57 5.88 -5.09
N ASP A 78 11.83 5.92 -5.56
CA ASP A 78 12.46 4.76 -6.19
C ASP A 78 12.66 3.63 -5.14
N ASN A 79 12.06 2.47 -5.38
CA ASN A 79 12.15 1.30 -4.47
C ASN A 79 13.50 0.55 -4.57
N ALA A 80 14.39 0.97 -5.47
CA ALA A 80 15.68 0.34 -5.74
C ALA A 80 16.78 1.41 -5.87
N SER A 81 18.02 1.04 -5.57
CA SER A 81 19.13 1.99 -5.55
C SER A 81 19.44 2.50 -6.96
N THR A 82 20.11 3.66 -7.06
CA THR A 82 20.55 4.21 -8.34
C THR A 82 21.38 3.21 -9.14
N LEU A 83 22.27 2.46 -8.50
CA LEU A 83 23.09 1.42 -9.16
C LEU A 83 22.21 0.35 -9.82
N VAL A 84 21.22 -0.17 -9.09
CA VAL A 84 20.29 -1.17 -9.64
C VAL A 84 19.49 -0.57 -10.80
N ASN A 85 18.98 0.65 -10.60
CA ASN A 85 18.11 1.31 -11.55
C ASN A 85 18.80 1.83 -12.81
N GLU A 86 20.07 2.23 -12.75
CA GLU A 86 20.73 2.94 -13.84
C GLU A 86 21.88 2.15 -14.45
N SER A 87 22.48 1.23 -13.70
CA SER A 87 23.69 0.50 -14.13
C SER A 87 23.47 -1.00 -14.31
N LEU A 88 22.60 -1.62 -13.50
CA LEU A 88 22.42 -3.08 -13.50
C LEU A 88 21.14 -3.55 -14.21
N THR A 89 20.19 -2.66 -14.46
CA THR A 89 18.92 -3.00 -15.13
C THR A 89 18.97 -2.56 -16.59
N LYS A 90 18.58 -3.46 -17.51
CA LYS A 90 18.52 -3.15 -18.94
C LYS A 90 17.44 -2.10 -19.23
N LYS A 91 17.67 -1.24 -20.24
CA LYS A 91 16.77 -0.12 -20.56
C LYS A 91 15.32 -0.56 -20.80
N TRP A 92 15.12 -1.65 -21.55
CA TRP A 92 13.78 -2.15 -21.88
C TRP A 92 12.97 -2.57 -20.64
N VAL A 93 13.65 -3.01 -19.57
CA VAL A 93 13.00 -3.44 -18.32
C VAL A 93 12.27 -2.28 -17.64
N HIS A 94 12.76 -1.04 -17.81
CA HIS A 94 12.12 0.15 -17.25
C HIS A 94 10.78 0.51 -17.86
N ASP A 95 10.43 -0.11 -18.99
CA ASP A 95 9.10 0.03 -19.60
C ASP A 95 8.06 -0.89 -18.96
N TYR A 96 8.45 -1.79 -18.06
CA TYR A 96 7.54 -2.74 -17.45
C TYR A 96 7.32 -2.47 -15.95
N ALA A 97 6.06 -2.50 -15.53
CA ALA A 97 5.70 -2.61 -14.13
C ALA A 97 6.05 -4.02 -13.65
N ARG A 98 6.75 -4.13 -12.52
CA ARG A 98 7.33 -5.39 -12.03
C ARG A 98 6.72 -5.81 -10.70
N PHE A 99 6.50 -7.10 -10.58
CA PHE A 99 5.90 -7.75 -9.43
C PHE A 99 6.69 -9.01 -9.11
N TYR A 100 6.83 -9.32 -7.83
CA TYR A 100 7.41 -10.57 -7.38
C TYR A 100 6.35 -11.65 -7.28
N LEU A 101 6.75 -12.91 -7.37
CA LEU A 101 5.83 -14.03 -7.14
C LEU A 101 5.62 -14.34 -5.65
N ARG A 102 6.43 -13.77 -4.76
CA ARG A 102 6.35 -13.95 -3.31
C ARG A 102 6.77 -12.69 -2.55
N PRO A 103 6.36 -12.54 -1.29
CA PRO A 103 7.00 -11.58 -0.38
C PRO A 103 8.38 -12.13 0.07
N LYS A 104 9.10 -11.33 0.86
CA LYS A 104 10.34 -11.75 1.55
C LYS A 104 11.52 -12.06 0.62
N THR A 105 11.59 -11.42 -0.54
CA THR A 105 12.80 -11.53 -1.38
C THR A 105 13.96 -10.80 -0.68
N PRO A 106 15.22 -11.30 -0.79
CA PRO A 106 16.35 -10.70 -0.07
C PRO A 106 16.54 -9.20 -0.31
N THR A 107 16.23 -8.69 -1.49
CA THR A 107 16.34 -7.26 -1.84
C THR A 107 15.29 -6.41 -1.12
N GLN A 108 14.07 -6.91 -0.94
CA GLN A 108 13.00 -6.18 -0.23
C GLN A 108 13.40 -5.88 1.22
N TYR A 109 13.99 -6.86 1.91
CA TYR A 109 14.46 -6.69 3.28
C TYR A 109 15.63 -5.73 3.44
N ARG A 110 16.50 -5.61 2.43
CA ARG A 110 17.61 -4.66 2.46
C ARG A 110 17.15 -3.21 2.37
N ASN A 111 16.02 -2.98 1.70
CA ASN A 111 15.52 -1.64 1.40
C ASN A 111 14.49 -1.16 2.44
N GLU A 112 14.00 -2.05 3.32
CA GLU A 112 12.99 -1.74 4.32
C GLU A 112 13.58 -1.20 5.63
N GLY A 113 12.89 -0.21 6.22
CA GLY A 113 13.08 0.20 7.60
C GLY A 113 13.39 1.69 7.73
N ILE A 114 13.62 2.16 8.95
CA ILE A 114 14.23 3.47 9.23
C ILE A 114 15.65 3.18 9.73
N PHE A 115 16.65 3.54 8.95
CA PHE A 115 18.05 3.42 9.37
C PHE A 115 18.46 4.67 10.16
N GLY A 116 18.92 4.51 11.41
CA GLY A 116 19.46 5.63 12.20
C GLY A 116 20.86 6.06 11.75
N GLU A 117 21.24 7.31 12.04
CA GLU A 117 22.53 7.91 11.67
C GLU A 117 23.76 7.19 12.28
N THR A 118 23.63 6.60 13.48
CA THR A 118 24.74 5.95 14.21
C THR A 118 24.85 4.45 13.86
N GLY A 119 25.38 4.20 12.67
CA GLY A 119 25.47 2.90 11.99
C GLY A 119 26.43 1.84 12.57
N GLU A 120 26.35 1.47 13.85
CA GLU A 120 27.08 0.28 14.35
C GLU A 120 26.37 -1.06 14.09
N LYS A 121 25.04 -1.06 13.88
CA LYS A 121 24.24 -2.27 13.63
C LYS A 121 24.05 -2.64 12.15
N ASN A 122 24.55 -1.81 11.23
CA ASN A 122 24.48 -2.04 9.78
C ASN A 122 25.59 -2.98 9.24
N LYS A 123 26.24 -3.78 10.11
CA LYS A 123 27.37 -4.68 9.77
C LYS A 123 27.08 -5.68 8.65
N ARG A 124 25.82 -6.07 8.45
CA ARG A 124 25.41 -6.99 7.37
C ARG A 124 25.48 -6.34 5.98
N LEU A 125 25.32 -5.03 5.93
CA LEU A 125 25.36 -4.21 4.72
C LEU A 125 26.78 -3.68 4.42
N LEU A 126 27.64 -3.57 5.45
CA LEU A 126 29.08 -3.26 5.31
C LEU A 126 29.88 -4.38 4.63
N ARG A 127 29.51 -5.65 4.83
CA ARG A 127 30.28 -6.81 4.32
C ARG A 127 30.14 -7.08 2.82
N ASN A 128 29.07 -6.58 2.18
CA ASN A 128 28.76 -6.91 0.78
C ASN A 128 28.85 -5.69 -0.16
N GLY A 129 29.40 -4.55 0.29
CA GLY A 129 29.68 -3.38 -0.55
C GLY A 129 28.47 -2.57 -1.06
N GLU A 130 27.24 -3.03 -0.85
CA GLU A 130 26.03 -2.40 -1.41
C GLU A 130 25.58 -1.12 -0.67
N LEU A 131 26.00 -0.91 0.59
CA LEU A 131 25.57 0.26 1.39
C LEU A 131 26.29 1.57 1.04
N TRP A 132 27.31 1.55 0.18
CA TRP A 132 28.14 2.74 -0.10
C TRP A 132 28.17 3.14 -1.57
N VAL A 133 27.05 2.94 -2.27
CA VAL A 133 26.72 3.89 -3.34
C VAL A 133 26.27 5.18 -2.63
N LYS A 134 26.59 6.37 -3.16
CA LYS A 134 26.25 7.68 -2.53
C LYS A 134 24.78 7.82 -2.06
N ARG A 135 23.85 7.00 -2.57
CA ARG A 135 22.42 6.98 -2.22
C ARG A 135 21.81 5.56 -2.22
N PRO A 136 21.81 4.81 -1.10
CA PRO A 136 21.04 3.57 -0.97
C PRO A 136 19.52 3.78 -1.11
N ALA A 137 18.81 2.72 -1.54
CA ALA A 137 17.35 2.70 -1.50
C ALA A 137 16.85 2.48 -0.08
N HIS A 138 15.82 3.22 0.30
CA HIS A 138 15.26 3.21 1.64
C HIS A 138 13.75 3.44 1.59
N LEU A 139 13.01 2.55 2.24
CA LEU A 139 11.56 2.54 2.33
C LEU A 139 11.17 2.53 3.82
N PRO A 140 11.00 3.73 4.43
CA PRO A 140 10.66 3.88 5.85
C PRO A 140 9.39 3.13 6.27
N VAL A 141 8.37 3.19 5.41
CA VAL A 141 7.06 2.57 5.62
C VAL A 141 6.73 1.73 4.39
N PRO A 142 7.22 0.50 4.33
CA PRO A 142 6.96 -0.41 3.23
C PRO A 142 5.55 -0.98 3.31
N ILE A 143 4.96 -1.20 2.15
CA ILE A 143 3.64 -1.80 1.97
C ILE A 143 3.71 -2.83 0.86
N PHE A 144 3.05 -3.98 1.09
CA PHE A 144 2.78 -4.94 0.03
C PHE A 144 1.35 -4.81 -0.47
N ILE A 145 1.15 -4.95 -1.78
CA ILE A 145 -0.17 -5.16 -2.39
C ILE A 145 -0.14 -6.41 -3.27
N THR A 146 -1.24 -7.17 -3.25
CA THR A 146 -1.33 -8.47 -3.91
C THR A 146 -2.51 -8.59 -4.84
N PHE A 147 -2.28 -9.31 -5.95
CA PHE A 147 -3.28 -9.57 -6.99
C PHE A 147 -3.23 -11.03 -7.44
N SER A 148 -4.27 -11.48 -8.14
CA SER A 148 -4.28 -12.80 -8.78
C SER A 148 -3.33 -12.84 -9.98
N LEU A 149 -2.34 -13.73 -9.95
CA LEU A 149 -1.42 -13.95 -11.07
C LEU A 149 -2.19 -14.36 -12.34
N LYS A 150 -3.11 -15.32 -12.22
CA LYS A 150 -3.90 -15.81 -13.36
C LYS A 150 -4.67 -14.68 -14.05
N HIS A 151 -5.33 -13.83 -13.27
CA HIS A 151 -6.13 -12.75 -13.82
C HIS A 151 -5.28 -11.79 -14.68
N PHE A 152 -4.09 -11.41 -14.20
CA PHE A 152 -3.24 -10.47 -14.92
C PHE A 152 -2.40 -11.10 -16.04
N LEU A 153 -2.20 -12.42 -16.01
CA LEU A 153 -1.74 -13.17 -17.18
C LEU A 153 -2.79 -13.16 -18.30
N GLU A 154 -4.07 -13.34 -17.95
CA GLU A 154 -5.18 -13.27 -18.91
C GLU A 154 -5.37 -11.87 -19.50
N LEU A 155 -4.81 -10.82 -18.88
CA LEU A 155 -4.80 -9.44 -19.37
C LEU A 155 -3.52 -9.07 -20.15
N GLY A 156 -2.66 -10.05 -20.45
CA GLY A 156 -1.49 -9.85 -21.32
C GLY A 156 -0.18 -9.58 -20.59
N GLY A 157 -0.10 -9.80 -19.28
CA GLY A 157 1.18 -9.81 -18.57
C GLY A 157 1.98 -11.08 -18.80
N PHE A 158 3.26 -11.06 -18.39
CA PHE A 158 4.19 -12.18 -18.59
C PHE A 158 4.87 -12.56 -17.27
N VAL A 159 5.16 -13.85 -17.09
CA VAL A 159 6.16 -14.31 -16.12
C VAL A 159 7.52 -14.31 -16.81
N THR A 160 8.57 -13.94 -16.07
CA THR A 160 9.95 -14.02 -16.55
C THR A 160 10.57 -15.36 -16.19
N LYS A 161 11.62 -15.78 -16.88
CA LYS A 161 12.33 -17.02 -16.56
C LYS A 161 13.18 -16.90 -15.27
N ARG A 162 13.47 -15.67 -14.86
CA ARG A 162 14.36 -15.27 -13.75
C ARG A 162 14.21 -13.76 -13.45
N SER A 163 14.91 -13.28 -12.42
CA SER A 163 15.06 -11.85 -12.11
C SER A 163 15.48 -11.04 -13.32
N LEU A 164 14.91 -9.86 -13.52
CA LEU A 164 15.35 -8.88 -14.52
C LEU A 164 16.37 -7.88 -13.96
N ALA A 165 16.85 -8.09 -12.72
CA ALA A 165 17.94 -7.32 -12.15
C ALA A 165 19.29 -7.99 -12.46
N GLY A 166 20.20 -7.28 -13.12
CA GLY A 166 21.58 -7.72 -13.33
C GLY A 166 22.05 -7.63 -14.78
N SER A 167 23.37 -7.74 -14.97
CA SER A 167 24.01 -7.62 -16.29
C SER A 167 23.82 -8.84 -17.20
N SER A 168 23.40 -9.99 -16.65
CA SER A 168 23.22 -11.26 -17.37
C SER A 168 21.90 -11.40 -18.13
N ILE A 169 21.06 -10.35 -18.09
CA ILE A 169 19.77 -10.31 -18.78
C ILE A 169 19.97 -10.05 -20.26
N SER A 170 19.25 -10.78 -21.11
CA SER A 170 19.26 -10.56 -22.56
C SER A 170 18.84 -9.12 -22.91
N GLU A 171 19.46 -8.56 -23.95
CA GLU A 171 18.98 -7.32 -24.57
C GLU A 171 17.62 -7.52 -25.25
N ASN A 172 17.28 -8.75 -25.62
CA ASN A 172 16.02 -9.10 -26.25
C ASN A 172 15.00 -9.59 -25.22
N PHE A 173 13.92 -8.83 -25.08
CA PHE A 173 12.77 -9.12 -24.21
C PHE A 173 12.22 -10.55 -24.37
N ILE A 174 12.15 -11.06 -25.61
CA ILE A 174 11.53 -12.36 -25.89
C ILE A 174 12.28 -13.52 -25.21
N ASP A 175 13.60 -13.37 -25.01
CA ASP A 175 14.43 -14.43 -24.44
C ASP A 175 14.18 -14.60 -22.94
N GLU A 176 13.72 -13.55 -22.26
CA GLU A 176 13.55 -13.54 -20.80
C GLU A 176 12.12 -13.87 -20.35
N ILE A 177 11.14 -13.85 -21.25
CA ILE A 177 9.74 -14.18 -20.92
C ILE A 177 9.43 -15.67 -21.05
N ASP A 178 8.62 -16.16 -20.12
CA ASP A 178 8.14 -17.54 -20.04
C ASP A 178 6.72 -17.66 -20.63
N LYS A 179 6.63 -17.56 -21.96
CA LYS A 179 5.35 -17.47 -22.69
C LYS A 179 4.41 -18.65 -22.43
N ASP A 180 4.96 -19.86 -22.27
CA ASP A 180 4.19 -21.08 -22.04
C ASP A 180 4.20 -21.52 -20.57
N LEU A 181 4.77 -20.72 -19.67
CA LEU A 181 4.87 -20.99 -18.24
C LEU A 181 5.65 -22.29 -17.91
N SER A 182 6.49 -22.77 -18.83
CA SER A 182 7.29 -23.98 -18.64
C SER A 182 8.38 -23.78 -17.59
N SER A 183 9.05 -22.62 -17.60
CA SER A 183 10.07 -22.28 -16.59
C SER A 183 9.45 -22.10 -15.21
N LEU A 184 8.27 -21.47 -15.13
CA LEU A 184 7.50 -21.33 -13.91
C LEU A 184 7.19 -22.70 -13.31
N LYS A 185 6.65 -23.62 -14.12
CA LYS A 185 6.36 -24.99 -13.67
C LYS A 185 7.61 -25.71 -13.16
N GLN A 186 8.71 -25.62 -13.90
CA GLN A 186 9.97 -26.26 -13.53
C GLN A 186 10.54 -25.72 -12.22
N ASN A 187 10.44 -24.41 -12.00
CA ASN A 187 11.13 -23.72 -10.91
C ASN A 187 10.21 -23.29 -9.75
N ILE A 188 8.92 -23.67 -9.76
CA ILE A 188 7.94 -23.16 -8.78
C ILE A 188 8.35 -23.38 -7.33
N THR A 189 8.90 -24.55 -7.00
CA THR A 189 9.36 -24.86 -5.64
C THR A 189 10.57 -24.03 -5.25
N ASP A 190 11.40 -23.64 -6.21
CA ASP A 190 12.64 -22.89 -5.99
C ASP A 190 12.39 -21.39 -5.91
N ILE A 191 11.39 -20.90 -6.64
CA ILE A 191 10.87 -19.53 -6.50
C ILE A 191 10.42 -19.28 -5.05
N TYR A 192 9.74 -20.25 -4.45
CA TYR A 192 9.19 -20.14 -3.08
C TYR A 192 10.10 -20.71 -1.99
N ASP A 193 11.35 -21.07 -2.31
CA ASP A 193 12.32 -21.59 -1.34
C ASP A 193 13.01 -20.49 -0.53
N ASP A 194 13.32 -20.74 0.74
CA ASP A 194 13.92 -19.72 1.61
C ASP A 194 15.46 -19.62 1.46
N TYR A 195 16.17 -20.75 1.35
CA TYR A 195 17.64 -20.73 1.53
C TYR A 195 18.47 -21.44 0.45
N ASN A 196 17.98 -22.50 -0.19
CA ASN A 196 18.84 -23.36 -1.03
C ASN A 196 18.83 -22.98 -2.51
N SER A 197 17.81 -22.25 -2.94
CA SER A 197 17.63 -21.89 -4.35
C SER A 197 18.41 -20.64 -4.76
N LYS A 198 18.82 -20.62 -6.03
CA LYS A 198 19.58 -19.51 -6.63
C LYS A 198 18.78 -18.20 -6.58
N ASN A 199 19.41 -17.10 -6.16
CA ASN A 199 18.74 -15.82 -5.94
C ASN A 199 18.00 -15.29 -7.19
N TYR A 200 18.55 -15.49 -8.39
CA TYR A 200 17.90 -15.06 -9.63
C TYR A 200 16.62 -15.83 -9.95
N ILE A 201 16.44 -17.06 -9.44
CA ILE A 201 15.18 -17.81 -9.55
C ILE A 201 14.17 -17.33 -8.51
N LYS A 202 14.60 -17.12 -7.26
CA LYS A 202 13.74 -16.59 -6.18
C LYS A 202 13.15 -15.20 -6.47
N GLN A 203 13.85 -14.45 -7.30
CA GLN A 203 13.43 -13.14 -7.78
C GLN A 203 12.77 -13.21 -9.17
N THR A 204 12.17 -14.35 -9.53
CA THR A 204 11.32 -14.41 -10.73
C THR A 204 10.18 -13.40 -10.61
N GLU A 205 9.91 -12.71 -11.71
CA GLU A 205 9.00 -11.58 -11.75
C GLU A 205 7.80 -11.87 -12.65
N PHE A 206 6.68 -11.23 -12.33
CA PHE A 206 5.62 -10.94 -13.28
C PHE A 206 5.78 -9.50 -13.76
N ILE A 207 5.57 -9.28 -15.06
CA ILE A 207 5.73 -7.98 -15.71
C ILE A 207 4.51 -7.60 -16.55
N MET A 208 4.20 -6.31 -16.53
CA MET A 208 3.14 -5.69 -17.36
C MET A 208 3.71 -4.47 -18.07
N LYS A 209 3.51 -4.35 -19.38
CA LYS A 209 4.00 -3.21 -20.16
C LYS A 209 3.30 -1.93 -19.69
N ASP A 210 4.07 -0.86 -19.54
CA ASP A 210 3.70 0.47 -19.12
C ASP A 210 3.08 0.57 -17.72
N TYR A 211 1.93 -0.07 -17.48
CA TYR A 211 1.29 -0.10 -16.17
C TYR A 211 0.32 -1.27 -16.04
N LEU A 212 0.17 -1.76 -14.81
CA LEU A 212 -0.95 -2.61 -14.42
C LEU A 212 -2.08 -1.71 -13.92
N LYS A 213 -3.19 -1.67 -14.66
CA LYS A 213 -4.45 -1.05 -14.21
C LYS A 213 -5.29 -2.09 -13.48
N PHE A 214 -5.89 -1.71 -12.36
CA PHE A 214 -6.76 -2.58 -11.58
C PHE A 214 -8.03 -1.86 -11.14
N SER A 215 -8.96 -2.60 -10.57
CA SER A 215 -10.06 -2.11 -9.76
C SER A 215 -9.87 -2.54 -8.30
N PRO A 216 -10.55 -1.91 -7.33
CA PRO A 216 -10.45 -2.33 -5.93
C PRO A 216 -10.83 -3.81 -5.72
N GLY A 217 -11.71 -4.36 -6.56
CA GLY A 217 -12.10 -5.76 -6.55
C GLY A 217 -10.96 -6.74 -6.85
N ASP A 218 -9.97 -6.32 -7.63
CA ASP A 218 -8.84 -7.16 -8.04
C ASP A 218 -7.79 -7.34 -6.93
N ILE A 219 -7.75 -6.40 -5.99
CA ILE A 219 -6.84 -6.42 -4.84
C ILE A 219 -7.27 -7.55 -3.90
N LYS A 220 -6.33 -8.46 -3.64
CA LYS A 220 -6.52 -9.54 -2.67
C LYS A 220 -6.29 -9.06 -1.25
N LYS A 221 -5.09 -8.54 -0.99
CA LYS A 221 -4.69 -7.95 0.29
C LYS A 221 -3.67 -6.84 0.08
N ILE A 222 -3.72 -5.87 0.98
CA ILE A 222 -2.68 -4.87 1.21
C ILE A 222 -2.14 -5.16 2.61
N TYR A 223 -0.83 -5.32 2.75
CA TYR A 223 -0.22 -5.61 4.03
C TYR A 223 0.55 -4.41 4.54
N VAL A 224 0.39 -4.14 5.82
CA VAL A 224 1.16 -3.15 6.59
C VAL A 224 1.69 -3.80 7.87
N ARG A 225 2.61 -3.15 8.56
CA ARG A 225 3.27 -3.68 9.77
C ARG A 225 2.50 -3.40 11.03
N THR A 226 1.85 -2.23 11.10
CA THR A 226 1.16 -1.76 12.31
C THR A 226 -0.21 -1.17 12.02
N GLU A 227 -1.05 -1.08 13.06
CA GLU A 227 -2.34 -0.39 12.99
C GLU A 227 -2.20 1.10 12.66
N ILE A 228 -1.08 1.72 13.05
CA ILE A 228 -0.79 3.12 12.75
C ILE A 228 -0.49 3.33 11.27
N GLU A 229 0.21 2.40 10.62
CA GLU A 229 0.43 2.46 9.17
C GLU A 229 -0.86 2.22 8.38
N LYS A 230 -1.72 1.33 8.88
CA LYS A 230 -3.08 1.15 8.35
C LYS A 230 -3.86 2.46 8.44
N LEU A 231 -3.88 3.08 9.61
CA LEU A 231 -4.56 4.36 9.84
C LEU A 231 -3.98 5.45 8.94
N SER A 232 -2.65 5.53 8.80
CA SER A 232 -1.99 6.48 7.91
C SER A 232 -2.43 6.30 6.47
N LEU A 233 -2.41 5.07 5.95
CA LEU A 233 -2.82 4.80 4.57
C LEU A 233 -4.29 5.16 4.36
N LEU A 234 -5.17 4.81 5.31
CA LEU A 234 -6.59 5.16 5.26
C LEU A 234 -6.82 6.69 5.26
N THR A 235 -6.05 7.42 6.07
CA THR A 235 -6.09 8.88 6.12
C THR A 235 -5.65 9.46 4.78
N MET A 236 -4.53 8.99 4.23
CA MET A 236 -4.04 9.43 2.92
C MET A 236 -5.06 9.18 1.81
N LEU A 237 -5.74 8.04 1.81
CA LEU A 237 -6.83 7.76 0.85
C LEU A 237 -8.01 8.72 1.02
N SER A 238 -8.40 9.03 2.27
CA SER A 238 -9.41 10.04 2.57
C SER A 238 -9.05 11.39 1.94
N GLU A 239 -7.82 11.85 2.19
CA GLU A 239 -7.36 13.14 1.71
C GLU A 239 -7.21 13.16 0.18
N HIS A 240 -6.68 12.08 -0.41
CA HIS A 240 -6.53 11.97 -1.85
C HIS A 240 -7.90 11.97 -2.54
N ASN A 241 -8.89 11.28 -1.96
CA ASN A 241 -10.27 11.31 -2.42
C ASN A 241 -10.77 12.76 -2.52
N ALA A 242 -10.45 13.52 -1.48
CA ALA A 242 -10.90 14.89 -1.29
C ALA A 242 -10.13 15.91 -2.17
N LYS A 243 -8.84 15.69 -2.40
CA LYS A 243 -7.92 16.65 -3.08
C LYS A 243 -7.73 16.38 -4.56
N LEU A 244 -7.69 15.12 -4.99
CA LEU A 244 -7.28 14.75 -6.35
C LEU A 244 -8.46 14.62 -7.32
N PHE A 245 -9.68 14.45 -6.81
CA PHE A 245 -10.84 14.08 -7.62
C PHE A 245 -11.98 15.07 -7.54
N SER A 246 -12.76 15.09 -8.61
CA SER A 246 -13.87 16.05 -8.83
C SER A 246 -15.12 15.40 -9.42
N LYS A 247 -14.98 14.16 -9.89
CA LYS A 247 -16.05 13.40 -10.53
C LYS A 247 -16.51 12.31 -9.59
N LYS A 248 -17.80 12.03 -9.60
CA LYS A 248 -18.43 11.03 -8.72
C LYS A 248 -17.77 9.66 -8.89
N GLU A 249 -17.50 9.25 -10.12
CA GLU A 249 -16.92 7.94 -10.44
C GLU A 249 -15.51 7.80 -9.85
N GLN A 250 -14.72 8.88 -9.88
CA GLN A 250 -13.39 8.90 -9.28
C GLN A 250 -13.44 8.80 -7.75
N HIS A 251 -14.38 9.51 -7.11
CA HIS A 251 -14.59 9.41 -5.68
C HIS A 251 -15.01 8.01 -5.25
N GLU A 252 -15.84 7.34 -6.06
CA GLU A 252 -16.24 5.97 -5.81
C GLU A 252 -15.04 5.01 -5.92
N GLU A 253 -14.14 5.18 -6.89
CA GLU A 253 -12.97 4.32 -7.07
C GLU A 253 -11.99 4.33 -5.88
N ILE A 254 -11.76 5.50 -5.27
CA ILE A 254 -10.87 5.65 -4.10
C ILE A 254 -11.62 5.60 -2.76
N ASP A 255 -12.91 5.29 -2.73
CA ASP A 255 -13.65 5.24 -1.47
C ASP A 255 -13.00 4.26 -0.48
N ILE A 256 -12.70 4.73 0.74
CA ILE A 256 -12.08 3.95 1.82
C ILE A 256 -12.83 2.64 2.08
N ASP A 257 -14.16 2.64 1.94
CA ASP A 257 -14.99 1.45 2.13
C ASP A 257 -14.56 0.29 1.21
N LYS A 258 -13.93 0.57 0.06
CA LYS A 258 -13.40 -0.45 -0.85
C LYS A 258 -12.07 -1.05 -0.42
N TYR A 259 -11.33 -0.40 0.49
CA TYR A 259 -9.96 -0.77 0.87
C TYR A 259 -9.81 -1.21 2.33
N LYS A 260 -10.66 -0.72 3.25
CA LYS A 260 -10.52 -0.95 4.70
C LYS A 260 -10.35 -2.42 5.13
N ASP A 261 -11.06 -3.34 4.47
CA ASP A 261 -11.04 -4.78 4.77
C ASP A 261 -9.94 -5.53 4.02
N LYS A 262 -9.32 -4.85 3.04
CA LYS A 262 -8.18 -5.37 2.26
C LYS A 262 -6.85 -5.03 2.93
N ILE A 263 -6.79 -3.95 3.70
CA ILE A 263 -5.61 -3.55 4.47
C ILE A 263 -5.53 -4.36 5.76
N VAL A 264 -4.53 -5.23 5.83
CA VAL A 264 -4.28 -6.18 6.93
C VAL A 264 -2.95 -5.87 7.58
N VAL A 265 -2.96 -5.83 8.92
CA VAL A 265 -1.74 -5.73 9.72
C VAL A 265 -1.12 -7.12 9.83
N LYS A 266 0.04 -7.33 9.20
CA LYS A 266 0.79 -8.60 9.22
C LYS A 266 2.29 -8.32 9.35
N PRO A 267 2.78 -8.00 10.57
CA PRO A 267 4.17 -7.62 10.80
C PRO A 267 5.15 -8.69 10.29
N ASP A 268 4.85 -9.97 10.51
CA ASP A 268 5.75 -11.08 10.16
C ASP A 268 6.09 -11.18 8.66
N LEU A 269 5.37 -10.50 7.76
CA LEU A 269 5.73 -10.42 6.34
C LEU A 269 6.95 -9.53 6.08
N PHE A 270 7.22 -8.58 6.96
CA PHE A 270 8.19 -7.50 6.80
C PHE A 270 9.49 -7.74 7.56
N PHE A 271 9.47 -8.56 8.61
CA PHE A 271 10.65 -8.83 9.42
C PHE A 271 11.36 -10.12 8.97
N HIS A 272 12.63 -9.97 8.59
CA HIS A 272 13.71 -10.89 8.95
C HIS A 272 14.68 -10.10 9.85
N ASP A 273 15.63 -10.74 10.54
CA ASP A 273 16.49 -10.23 11.63
C ASP A 273 17.11 -8.81 11.48
N ALA A 274 17.08 -8.20 10.29
CA ALA A 274 17.65 -6.89 9.97
C ALA A 274 16.68 -5.69 10.11
N GLY A 275 15.37 -5.91 10.28
CA GLY A 275 14.34 -4.85 10.29
C GLY A 275 13.75 -4.49 11.66
N MET A 276 14.30 -5.03 12.75
CA MET A 276 13.77 -4.75 14.09
C MET A 276 13.95 -3.27 14.45
N LEU A 277 12.86 -2.58 14.78
CA LEU A 277 12.89 -1.33 15.53
C LEU A 277 13.50 -1.63 16.90
N VAL A 278 14.82 -1.49 17.04
CA VAL A 278 15.53 -1.78 18.28
C VAL A 278 15.25 -0.68 19.30
N THR A 279 14.24 -0.90 20.15
CA THR A 279 14.16 -0.17 21.42
C THR A 279 15.21 -0.74 22.39
N LYS A 280 15.82 0.11 23.22
CA LYS A 280 16.99 -0.24 24.06
C LYS A 280 16.90 -1.64 24.73
N LYS A 281 17.98 -2.43 24.50
CA LYS A 281 18.42 -3.73 25.09
C LYS A 281 17.44 -4.93 25.09
N ASN A 282 17.76 -5.92 24.26
CA ASN A 282 17.50 -7.37 24.40
C ASN A 282 16.07 -7.84 24.75
N VAL A 283 15.05 -7.26 24.13
CA VAL A 283 13.70 -7.86 24.13
C VAL A 283 13.23 -8.02 22.70
N GLN A 284 12.96 -9.26 22.29
CA GLN A 284 12.24 -9.57 21.05
C GLN A 284 10.88 -8.85 21.11
N PRO A 285 10.59 -7.89 20.22
CA PRO A 285 9.40 -7.08 20.33
C PRO A 285 8.18 -7.93 19.98
N THR A 286 7.31 -8.17 20.95
CA THR A 286 5.98 -8.70 20.75
C THR A 286 5.15 -7.74 19.87
N SER A 287 4.11 -8.23 19.20
CA SER A 287 3.12 -7.41 18.47
C SER A 287 2.53 -6.28 19.32
N HIS A 288 2.52 -6.44 20.66
CA HIS A 288 2.14 -5.44 21.65
C HIS A 288 3.19 -4.34 21.90
N THR A 289 4.48 -4.62 21.69
CA THR A 289 5.59 -3.64 21.80
C THR A 289 5.94 -2.97 20.48
N MET A 290 5.56 -3.58 19.35
CA MET A 290 5.58 -2.95 18.03
C MET A 290 4.40 -1.99 17.81
N TYR A 291 3.49 -1.90 18.77
CA TYR A 291 2.64 -0.73 18.94
C TYR A 291 3.51 0.41 19.47
N PRO A 292 3.77 1.49 18.72
CA PRO A 292 3.78 2.76 19.39
C PRO A 292 2.33 2.99 19.83
N LYS A 293 2.00 2.71 21.09
CA LYS A 293 0.87 3.42 21.73
C LYS A 293 1.10 4.93 21.75
N CYS A 294 2.28 5.39 21.32
CA CYS A 294 2.57 6.78 21.07
C CYS A 294 3.85 6.88 20.21
N LEU A 295 3.94 7.90 19.36
CA LEU A 295 5.16 8.35 18.67
C LEU A 295 6.30 8.78 19.63
N THR A 296 6.23 8.43 20.91
CA THR A 296 7.08 8.94 22.01
C THR A 296 8.50 8.39 22.02
N LYS A 297 8.82 7.40 21.16
CA LYS A 297 10.17 6.81 21.05
C LYS A 297 10.93 7.20 19.77
N VAL A 298 10.30 7.94 18.86
CA VAL A 298 11.04 8.64 17.80
C VAL A 298 11.72 9.83 18.49
N GLU A 299 13.03 10.00 18.33
CA GLU A 299 13.70 11.15 18.95
C GLU A 299 13.00 12.43 18.49
N LYS A 300 12.85 13.40 19.39
CA LYS A 300 12.10 14.64 19.10
C LYS A 300 12.67 15.38 17.87
N ASN A 301 13.95 15.18 17.57
CA ASN A 301 14.64 15.74 16.41
C ASN A 301 14.26 15.06 15.09
N ASP A 302 13.87 13.78 15.15
CA ASP A 302 13.45 12.97 14.00
C ASP A 302 11.95 13.04 13.75
N LYS A 303 11.22 13.92 14.45
CA LYS A 303 9.76 14.09 14.31
C LYS A 303 9.43 15.56 14.14
N ILE A 304 9.01 15.93 12.94
CA ILE A 304 8.39 17.23 12.68
C ILE A 304 6.89 17.02 12.54
N THR A 305 6.12 17.56 13.48
CA THR A 305 4.65 17.61 13.40
C THR A 305 4.21 18.96 12.86
N LYS A 306 3.62 18.97 11.67
CA LYS A 306 2.90 20.12 11.13
C LYS A 306 1.41 19.93 11.43
N LEU A 307 0.80 20.90 12.10
CA LEU A 307 -0.65 20.98 12.31
C LEU A 307 -1.24 21.96 11.30
N SER A 308 -2.18 21.49 10.48
CA SER A 308 -2.92 22.35 9.54
C SER A 308 -4.39 21.98 9.51
N THR A 309 -5.28 22.96 9.39
CA THR A 309 -6.72 22.73 9.20
C THR A 309 -6.98 21.78 8.02
N TYR A 310 -7.85 20.78 8.20
CA TYR A 310 -8.29 19.94 7.10
C TYR A 310 -9.19 20.74 6.16
N THR A 311 -8.66 21.07 4.99
CA THR A 311 -9.39 21.72 3.90
C THR A 311 -9.22 20.90 2.64
N TYR A 312 -10.32 20.66 1.95
CA TYR A 312 -10.30 20.04 0.63
C TYR A 312 -11.30 20.72 -0.30
N THR A 313 -11.02 20.66 -1.58
CA THR A 313 -11.85 21.27 -2.61
C THR A 313 -12.69 20.18 -3.26
N LYS A 314 -13.99 20.17 -2.98
CA LYS A 314 -14.90 19.29 -3.68
C LYS A 314 -15.45 20.02 -4.90
N LYS A 315 -14.93 19.63 -6.05
CA LYS A 315 -15.53 19.97 -7.35
C LYS A 315 -16.67 18.99 -7.59
N TRP A 316 -17.78 19.46 -8.14
CA TRP A 316 -18.85 18.60 -8.60
C TRP A 316 -19.22 18.97 -10.02
N ASN A 317 -19.43 17.94 -10.83
CA ASN A 317 -19.85 18.07 -12.22
C ASN A 317 -20.84 16.93 -12.51
N ASN A 318 -22.12 17.26 -12.63
CA ASN A 318 -23.19 16.30 -12.96
C ASN A 318 -23.59 16.37 -14.45
N GLY A 319 -22.77 17.00 -15.30
CA GLY A 319 -23.06 17.23 -16.72
C GLY A 319 -24.02 18.40 -17.01
N LYS A 320 -24.82 18.84 -16.03
CA LYS A 320 -25.76 19.98 -16.16
C LYS A 320 -25.29 21.25 -15.46
N SER A 321 -24.47 21.10 -14.42
CA SER A 321 -23.94 22.18 -13.60
C SER A 321 -22.57 21.78 -13.08
N LYS A 322 -21.67 22.75 -13.06
CA LYS A 322 -20.34 22.64 -12.47
C LYS A 322 -20.26 23.61 -11.32
N GLY A 323 -19.81 23.14 -10.18
CA GLY A 323 -19.54 24.00 -9.04
C GLY A 323 -18.29 23.51 -8.32
N MET A 324 -17.65 24.42 -7.61
CA MET A 324 -16.50 24.11 -6.78
C MET A 324 -16.74 24.75 -5.43
N PHE A 325 -16.73 23.94 -4.39
CA PHE A 325 -16.75 24.45 -3.03
C PHE A 325 -15.57 23.91 -2.24
N ASN A 326 -15.03 24.78 -1.40
CA ASN A 326 -14.04 24.41 -0.40
C ASN A 326 -14.78 23.92 0.82
N VAL A 327 -14.48 22.68 1.20
CA VAL A 327 -14.86 22.14 2.50
C VAL A 327 -13.73 22.42 3.46
N THR A 328 -14.05 23.07 4.57
CA THR A 328 -13.10 23.33 5.66
C THR A 328 -13.66 22.74 6.94
N VAL A 329 -12.85 21.92 7.62
CA VAL A 329 -13.13 21.32 8.93
C VAL A 329 -12.08 21.83 9.92
N ASN A 330 -12.36 22.96 10.57
CA ASN A 330 -11.37 23.72 11.36
C ASN A 330 -10.76 22.92 12.52
N ASN A 331 -11.56 22.06 13.15
CA ASN A 331 -11.14 21.32 14.35
C ASN A 331 -10.53 19.95 14.03
N LEU A 332 -10.64 19.46 12.78
CA LEU A 332 -9.92 18.28 12.33
C LEU A 332 -8.58 18.72 11.75
N LYS A 333 -7.55 18.80 12.58
CA LYS A 333 -6.22 19.20 12.10
C LYS A 333 -5.53 18.00 11.48
N ARG A 334 -4.59 18.24 10.59
CA ARG A 334 -3.73 17.23 9.99
C ARG A 334 -2.37 17.25 10.65
N THR A 335 -1.89 16.08 11.04
CA THR A 335 -0.57 15.80 11.62
C THR A 335 0.26 15.00 10.62
N GLU A 336 1.39 15.55 10.19
CA GLU A 336 2.41 14.81 9.45
C GLU A 336 3.52 14.33 10.38
N VAL A 337 4.08 13.17 10.08
CA VAL A 337 5.27 12.64 10.74
C VAL A 337 6.33 12.42 9.68
N PHE A 338 7.43 13.12 9.82
CA PHE A 338 8.60 12.96 8.96
C PHE A 338 9.76 12.38 9.75
N VAL A 339 10.62 11.60 9.09
CA VAL A 339 11.92 11.16 9.60
C VAL A 339 13.01 11.51 8.58
N ASN A 340 14.23 11.74 9.04
CA ASN A 340 15.38 11.80 8.14
C ASN A 340 15.83 10.37 7.85
N ASP A 341 16.10 10.06 6.58
CA ASP A 341 16.68 8.79 6.22
C ASP A 341 18.22 8.79 6.21
N ILE A 342 18.80 7.64 5.90
CA ILE A 342 20.25 7.45 5.76
C ILE A 342 20.89 8.33 4.67
N ASN A 343 20.09 8.88 3.74
CA ASN A 343 20.54 9.83 2.73
C ASN A 343 20.40 11.30 3.21
N ASN A 344 20.04 11.50 4.47
CA ASN A 344 19.65 12.78 5.06
C ASN A 344 18.47 13.45 4.32
N GLU A 345 17.62 12.64 3.69
CA GLU A 345 16.41 13.08 3.03
C GLU A 345 15.23 12.99 4.01
N LYS A 346 14.44 14.06 4.09
CA LYS A 346 13.23 14.08 4.91
C LYS A 346 12.13 13.25 4.25
N LYS A 347 11.73 12.14 4.86
CA LYS A 347 10.70 11.22 4.37
C LYS A 347 9.43 11.33 5.21
N LEU A 348 8.27 11.45 4.55
CA LEU A 348 6.95 11.37 5.19
C LEU A 348 6.65 9.90 5.51
N VAL A 349 6.42 9.60 6.79
CA VAL A 349 6.18 8.24 7.31
C VAL A 349 4.84 8.07 8.02
N GLY A 350 4.10 9.14 8.22
CA GLY A 350 2.78 9.06 8.82
C GLY A 350 1.97 10.32 8.52
N VAL A 351 0.68 10.11 8.29
CA VAL A 351 -0.30 11.18 8.09
C VAL A 351 -1.53 10.81 8.90
N PHE A 352 -1.92 11.68 9.81
CA PHE A 352 -3.05 11.47 10.71
C PHE A 352 -3.87 12.75 10.80
N HIS A 353 -5.11 12.63 11.22
CA HIS A 353 -5.81 13.79 11.75
C HIS A 353 -5.57 13.96 13.25
N ASP A 354 -6.05 15.05 13.82
CA ASP A 354 -6.13 15.31 15.25
C ASP A 354 -7.60 15.63 15.58
N PRO A 355 -8.31 14.70 16.25
CA PRO A 355 -7.82 13.39 16.68
C PRO A 355 -7.59 12.42 15.49
N ASP A 356 -6.69 11.46 15.65
CA ASP A 356 -6.22 10.56 14.58
C ASP A 356 -7.25 9.51 14.16
N TRP A 357 -8.19 9.17 15.04
CA TRP A 357 -9.24 8.21 14.79
C TRP A 357 -10.39 8.75 13.92
N ILE A 358 -10.42 10.04 13.56
CA ILE A 358 -11.41 10.61 12.63
C ILE A 358 -10.79 10.72 11.23
N LEU A 359 -11.32 9.96 10.27
CA LEU A 359 -10.78 9.89 8.89
C LEU A 359 -11.41 10.90 7.94
N ASP A 360 -12.70 11.15 8.09
CA ASP A 360 -13.51 11.94 7.16
C ASP A 360 -14.79 12.39 7.87
N VAL A 361 -15.24 13.61 7.57
CA VAL A 361 -16.51 14.15 8.01
C VAL A 361 -17.18 14.86 6.84
N ASN A 362 -18.44 14.52 6.58
CA ASN A 362 -19.26 15.16 5.57
C ASN A 362 -20.61 15.58 6.16
N LYS A 363 -21.13 16.72 5.73
CA LYS A 363 -22.53 17.11 5.98
C LYS A 363 -23.38 16.76 4.77
N TRP A 364 -24.51 16.12 5.01
CA TRP A 364 -25.52 15.81 4.00
C TRP A 364 -26.85 16.45 4.36
N SER A 365 -27.52 17.01 3.36
CA SER A 365 -28.77 17.74 3.51
C SER A 365 -29.74 17.28 2.42
N LYS A 366 -30.96 16.90 2.82
CA LYS A 366 -32.08 16.65 1.90
C LYS A 366 -33.39 17.11 2.55
N GLY A 367 -33.91 18.25 2.09
CA GLY A 367 -35.00 18.94 2.78
C GLY A 367 -34.59 19.27 4.21
N ASP A 368 -35.44 18.95 5.18
CA ASP A 368 -35.17 19.19 6.61
C ASP A 368 -34.25 18.13 7.25
N ASN A 369 -33.97 17.03 6.54
CA ASN A 369 -33.13 15.96 7.04
C ASN A 369 -31.65 16.30 6.84
N ASN A 370 -31.05 16.89 7.87
CA ASN A 370 -29.63 17.24 7.91
C ASN A 370 -28.87 16.26 8.79
N ARG A 371 -27.78 15.68 8.26
CA ARG A 371 -26.96 14.69 8.97
C ARG A 371 -25.48 14.97 8.77
N TYR A 372 -24.70 14.73 9.82
CA TYR A 372 -23.26 14.55 9.73
C TYR A 372 -22.98 13.06 9.51
N TYR A 373 -22.10 12.76 8.57
CA TYR A 373 -21.55 11.42 8.35
C TYR A 373 -20.05 11.46 8.63
N SER A 374 -19.61 10.57 9.53
CA SER A 374 -18.24 10.51 9.99
C SER A 374 -17.69 9.11 9.76
N ARG A 375 -16.51 9.04 9.15
CA ARG A 375 -15.75 7.79 9.03
C ARG A 375 -14.69 7.79 10.10
N ILE A 376 -14.70 6.76 10.94
CA ILE A 376 -13.83 6.69 12.10
C ILE A 376 -13.09 5.36 12.16
N TYR A 377 -11.87 5.39 12.69
CA TYR A 377 -11.04 4.23 12.97
C TYR A 377 -10.79 4.14 14.47
N HIS A 378 -11.70 3.48 15.18
CA HIS A 378 -11.72 3.44 16.64
C HIS A 378 -11.50 2.00 17.13
N ASN A 379 -10.62 1.81 18.12
CA ASN A 379 -10.29 0.49 18.67
C ASN A 379 -9.97 -0.57 17.59
N ASN A 380 -9.14 -0.20 16.61
CA ASN A 380 -8.73 -1.03 15.47
C ASN A 380 -9.88 -1.50 14.57
N LYS A 381 -11.02 -0.79 14.62
CA LYS A 381 -12.19 -1.07 13.80
C LYS A 381 -12.60 0.18 13.04
N TYR A 382 -12.98 -0.03 11.79
CA TYR A 382 -13.53 1.02 10.96
C TYR A 382 -15.06 1.10 11.15
N PHE A 383 -15.58 2.31 11.32
CA PHE A 383 -17.00 2.56 11.36
C PHE A 383 -17.37 3.73 10.44
N THR A 384 -18.52 3.58 9.79
CA THR A 384 -19.23 4.72 9.19
C THR A 384 -20.42 5.01 10.09
N ILE A 385 -20.41 6.18 10.71
CA ILE A 385 -21.45 6.61 11.64
C ILE A 385 -22.13 7.88 11.12
N TYR A 386 -23.33 8.16 11.63
CA TYR A 386 -24.00 9.43 11.40
C TYR A 386 -24.65 9.97 12.67
N ARG A 387 -24.85 11.28 12.69
CA ARG A 387 -25.63 12.01 13.70
C ARG A 387 -26.54 13.01 13.00
N LYS A 388 -27.78 13.16 13.45
CA LYS A 388 -28.67 14.21 12.92
C LYS A 388 -28.24 15.57 13.49
N VAL A 389 -28.34 16.62 12.67
CA VAL A 389 -28.01 17.97 13.13
C VAL A 389 -28.93 18.36 14.30
N GLY A 390 -28.34 18.83 15.40
CA GLY A 390 -29.05 19.18 16.63
C GLY A 390 -29.22 18.03 17.63
N GLU A 391 -28.92 16.78 17.25
CA GLU A 391 -28.94 15.63 18.16
C GLU A 391 -27.56 15.39 18.80
N ASN A 392 -27.52 14.53 19.83
CA ASN A 392 -26.31 14.09 20.54
C ASN A 392 -26.07 12.58 20.45
N ASP A 393 -26.83 11.88 19.61
CA ASP A 393 -26.70 10.43 19.41
C ASP A 393 -26.13 10.12 18.03
N TRP A 394 -25.21 9.15 17.99
CA TRP A 394 -24.60 8.65 16.77
C TRP A 394 -25.10 7.24 16.48
N TYR A 395 -25.20 6.91 15.19
CA TYR A 395 -25.76 5.65 14.72
C TYR A 395 -24.80 5.02 13.70
N CYS A 396 -24.67 3.70 13.70
CA CYS A 396 -23.91 3.00 12.65
C CYS A 396 -24.71 2.96 11.34
N LYS A 397 -24.08 3.36 10.23
CA LYS A 397 -24.69 3.25 8.91
C LYS A 397 -24.99 1.78 8.57
N GLY A 398 -26.25 1.48 8.26
CA GLY A 398 -26.68 0.15 7.81
C GLY A 398 -26.94 -0.86 8.94
N LYS A 399 -26.92 -0.43 10.20
CA LYS A 399 -27.49 -1.19 11.33
C LYS A 399 -28.80 -0.52 11.75
N ASP A 400 -29.60 -1.23 12.54
CA ASP A 400 -30.80 -0.67 13.19
C ASP A 400 -30.47 0.68 13.83
N ASP A 401 -31.45 1.59 13.90
CA ASP A 401 -31.37 2.95 14.47
C ASP A 401 -31.08 2.98 16.00
N GLN A 402 -30.31 2.03 16.51
CA GLN A 402 -29.82 2.01 17.88
C GLN A 402 -28.58 2.92 18.00
N PRO A 403 -28.55 3.85 18.97
CA PRO A 403 -27.38 4.66 19.24
C PRO A 403 -26.14 3.84 19.57
N ILE A 404 -24.98 4.30 19.15
CA ILE A 404 -23.69 3.71 19.52
C ILE A 404 -23.31 4.10 20.95
N ASP A 405 -22.73 3.13 21.66
CA ASP A 405 -22.28 3.25 23.04
C ASP A 405 -20.75 3.10 23.20
N PHE A 406 -20.03 2.77 22.13
CA PHE A 406 -18.59 2.51 22.19
C PHE A 406 -17.70 3.78 22.24
N LEU A 407 -18.27 4.96 21.99
CA LEU A 407 -17.56 6.23 22.13
C LEU A 407 -17.75 6.79 23.54
N LYS A 408 -16.65 7.19 24.17
CA LYS A 408 -16.66 7.85 25.48
C LYS A 408 -17.27 9.26 25.39
N PRO A 409 -17.78 9.82 26.50
CA PRO A 409 -18.35 11.18 26.51
C PRO A 409 -17.41 12.25 25.93
N GLU A 410 -16.12 12.20 26.27
CA GLU A 410 -15.11 13.13 25.73
C GLU A 410 -14.87 12.96 24.23
N GLU A 411 -14.93 11.73 23.70
CA GLU A 411 -14.78 11.45 22.27
C GLU A 411 -16.00 11.92 21.48
N LYS A 412 -17.20 11.76 22.05
CA LYS A 412 -18.45 12.29 21.49
C LYS A 412 -18.41 13.81 21.37
N GLU A 413 -17.92 14.49 22.41
CA GLU A 413 -17.79 15.94 22.40
C GLU A 413 -16.78 16.41 21.34
N ILE A 414 -15.61 15.77 21.26
CA ILE A 414 -14.61 16.10 20.22
C ILE A 414 -15.19 15.88 18.82
N LEU A 415 -15.84 14.73 18.57
CA LEU A 415 -16.44 14.44 17.27
C LEU A 415 -17.53 15.44 16.90
N LYS A 416 -18.39 15.80 17.85
CA LYS A 416 -19.43 16.81 17.67
C LYS A 416 -18.83 18.16 17.28
N GLN A 417 -17.79 18.62 17.99
CA GLN A 417 -17.08 19.86 17.69
C GLN A 417 -16.42 19.84 16.30
N VAL A 418 -15.90 18.69 15.88
CA VAL A 418 -15.36 18.51 14.53
C VAL A 418 -16.48 18.59 13.48
N GLU A 419 -17.56 17.84 13.66
CA GLU A 419 -18.72 17.82 12.77
C GLU A 419 -19.36 19.20 12.60
N GLU A 420 -19.56 19.91 13.71
CA GLU A 420 -20.18 21.24 13.71
C GLU A 420 -19.24 22.33 13.18
N SER A 421 -17.94 22.07 13.10
CA SER A 421 -16.98 22.94 12.41
C SER A 421 -16.99 22.80 10.88
N TYR A 422 -17.72 21.80 10.33
CA TYR A 422 -17.82 21.59 8.89
C TYR A 422 -18.52 22.77 8.22
N SER A 423 -17.83 23.39 7.26
CA SER A 423 -18.35 24.51 6.48
C SER A 423 -18.06 24.33 4.99
N ILE A 424 -18.95 24.89 4.17
CA ILE A 424 -18.85 24.94 2.70
C ILE A 424 -18.63 26.40 2.33
N LYS A 425 -17.56 26.68 1.59
CA LYS A 425 -17.31 27.98 0.96
C LYS A 425 -17.40 27.83 -0.55
N ASP A 426 -18.37 28.49 -1.17
CA ASP A 426 -18.47 28.52 -2.62
C ASP A 426 -17.29 29.31 -3.20
N ILE A 427 -16.67 28.77 -4.26
CA ILE A 427 -15.73 29.53 -5.06
C ILE A 427 -16.54 30.08 -6.23
N GLU A 428 -16.66 31.41 -6.33
CA GLU A 428 -17.27 32.06 -7.48
C GLU A 428 -16.61 31.56 -8.77
N SER A 429 -17.46 31.24 -9.76
CA SER A 429 -17.11 30.53 -10.99
C SER A 429 -16.16 31.29 -11.91
#